data_AF-A0A6B3EHN3-F1
#
_entry.id   AF-A0A6B3EHN3-F1
#
_cell.length_a   1.000
_cell.length_b   1.000
_cell.length_c   1.000
_cell.angle_alpha   90.00
_cell.angle_beta   90.00
_cell.angle_gamma   90.00
#
_symmetry.space_group_name_H-M   'P 1'
#
loop_
_entity.id
_entity.type
_entity.pdbx_description
1 polymer ?
#
loop_
_entity_poly.entity_id
_entity_poly.type
_entity_poly.pdbx_seq_one_letter_code
_entity_poly.pdbx_strand_id
1 'polypeptide(L)'
;QIREAARLISAAKRPVLYVGGGVLKAGATAELKVLAELTGAPVTTTLMALGAFPDSHPQHVGMPGMHGSVTAVTALQKADLIVALGARFDDRVTGKLDSFAPLAKIVHADI
;
A
#
# COMPACT_ATOMS: atom_id res chain seq x y z
N GLN A 1 -2.56 -10.98 16.18
CA GLN A 1 -1.96 -10.41 14.94
C GLN A 1 -2.64 -9.11 14.53
N ILE A 2 -3.96 -9.04 14.38
CA ILE A 2 -4.69 -7.80 14.00
C ILE A 2 -4.41 -6.60 14.94
N ARG A 3 -4.43 -6.81 16.26
CA ARG A 3 -4.15 -5.74 17.24
C ARG A 3 -2.74 -5.15 17.09
N GLU A 4 -1.76 -5.98 16.74
CA GLU A 4 -0.38 -5.53 16.55
C GLU A 4 -0.23 -4.76 15.23
N ALA A 5 -0.88 -5.21 14.16
CA ALA A 5 -0.96 -4.46 12.91
C ALA A 5 -1.59 -3.07 13.13
N ALA A 6 -2.71 -3.00 13.85
CA ALA A 6 -3.35 -1.73 14.20
C ALA A 6 -2.41 -0.82 15.01
N ARG A 7 -1.70 -1.38 16.00
CA ARG A 7 -0.70 -0.63 16.79
C ARG A 7 0.42 -0.08 15.93
N LEU A 8 0.94 -0.87 14.98
CA LEU A 8 1.98 -0.42 14.05
C LEU A 8 1.46 0.69 13.13
N ILE A 9 0.25 0.55 12.60
CA ILE A 9 -0.38 1.56 11.74
C ILE A 9 -0.55 2.87 12.50
N SER A 10 -1.07 2.83 13.74
CA SER A 10 -1.26 4.04 14.55
C SER A 10 0.04 4.70 15.01
N ALA A 11 1.14 3.95 15.11
CA ALA A 11 2.44 4.47 15.53
C ALA A 11 3.32 4.94 14.35
N ALA A 12 2.96 4.58 13.12
CA ALA A 12 3.71 4.94 11.92
C ALA A 12 3.61 6.45 11.64
N LYS A 13 4.74 7.06 11.28
CA LYS A 13 4.78 8.48 10.89
C LYS A 13 4.54 8.66 9.40
N ARG A 14 4.89 7.65 8.59
CA ARG A 14 4.77 7.65 7.14
C ARG A 14 4.26 6.29 6.64
N PRO A 15 3.06 5.86 7.06
CA PRO A 15 2.47 4.62 6.56
C PRO A 15 2.09 4.74 5.08
N VAL A 16 2.14 3.63 4.34
CA VAL A 16 1.62 3.53 2.97
C VAL A 16 0.75 2.29 2.86
N LEU A 17 -0.45 2.43 2.29
CA LEU A 17 -1.29 1.28 1.92
C LEU A 17 -0.89 0.81 0.51
N TYR A 18 -0.31 -0.39 0.42
CA TYR A 18 0.07 -1.03 -0.84
C TYR A 18 -0.98 -2.07 -1.21
N VAL A 19 -1.81 -1.73 -2.20
CA VAL A 19 -3.04 -2.45 -2.51
C VAL A 19 -2.86 -3.33 -3.74
N GLY A 20 -3.08 -4.63 -3.54
CA GLY A 20 -3.03 -5.66 -4.57
C GLY A 20 -4.41 -6.14 -5.03
N GLY A 21 -4.43 -6.93 -6.10
CA GLY A 21 -5.68 -7.45 -6.67
C GLY A 21 -6.47 -8.38 -5.73
N GLY A 22 -5.88 -8.84 -4.63
CA GLY A 22 -6.59 -9.59 -3.60
C GLY A 22 -7.73 -8.80 -2.95
N VAL A 23 -7.61 -7.47 -2.85
CA VAL A 23 -8.69 -6.61 -2.32
C VAL A 23 -9.94 -6.67 -3.21
N LEU A 24 -9.76 -6.63 -4.54
CA LEU A 24 -10.87 -6.76 -5.48
C LEU A 24 -11.50 -8.16 -5.39
N LYS A 25 -10.67 -9.22 -5.33
CA LYS A 25 -11.14 -10.60 -5.21
C LYS A 25 -11.95 -10.84 -3.94
N ALA A 26 -11.58 -10.18 -2.84
CA ALA A 26 -12.27 -10.27 -1.57
C ALA A 26 -13.50 -9.36 -1.47
N GLY A 27 -13.74 -8.47 -2.44
CA GLY A 27 -14.82 -7.47 -2.37
C GLY A 27 -14.60 -6.39 -1.31
N ALA A 28 -13.36 -6.16 -0.89
CA ALA A 28 -13.02 -5.36 0.30
C ALA A 28 -12.72 -3.87 0.00
N THR A 29 -13.29 -3.31 -1.06
CA THR A 29 -13.00 -1.92 -1.50
C THR A 29 -13.60 -0.88 -0.56
N ALA A 30 -14.74 -1.18 0.06
CA ALA A 30 -15.38 -0.30 1.04
C ALA A 30 -14.53 -0.20 2.33
N GLU A 31 -14.04 -1.33 2.83
CA GLU A 31 -13.18 -1.43 3.99
C GLU A 31 -11.82 -0.76 3.74
N LEU A 32 -11.27 -0.92 2.54
CA LEU A 32 -10.06 -0.21 2.12
C LEU A 32 -10.26 1.31 2.18
N LYS A 33 -11.41 1.81 1.69
CA LYS A 33 -11.72 3.25 1.74
C LYS A 33 -11.77 3.77 3.17
N VAL A 34 -12.49 3.06 4.05
CA VAL A 34 -12.58 3.41 5.47
C VAL A 34 -11.21 3.41 6.14
N LEU A 35 -10.38 2.38 5.89
CA LEU A 35 -9.04 2.31 6.46
C LEU A 35 -8.14 3.46 5.97
N ALA A 36 -8.19 3.79 4.68
CA ALA A 36 -7.44 4.91 4.13
C ALA A 36 -7.84 6.22 4.82
N GLU A 37 -9.13 6.53 4.87
CA GLU A 37 -9.64 7.79 5.46
C GLU A 37 -9.31 7.89 6.96
N LEU A 38 -9.41 6.79 7.71
CA LEU A 38 -9.08 6.76 9.15
C LEU A 38 -7.60 6.97 9.43
N THR A 39 -6.72 6.47 8.56
CA THR A 39 -5.27 6.53 8.77
C THR A 39 -4.63 7.77 8.15
N GLY A 40 -5.28 8.41 7.19
CA GLY A 40 -4.68 9.46 6.38
C GLY A 40 -3.52 8.96 5.49
N ALA A 41 -3.30 7.65 5.43
CA ALA A 41 -2.16 7.08 4.71
C ALA A 41 -2.34 7.24 3.19
N PRO A 42 -1.27 7.58 2.43
CA PRO A 42 -1.28 7.44 0.98
C PRO A 42 -1.58 5.99 0.57
N VAL A 43 -2.38 5.87 -0.50
CA VAL A 43 -2.81 4.60 -1.09
C VAL A 43 -2.18 4.47 -2.46
N THR A 44 -1.45 3.39 -2.67
CA THR A 44 -0.92 3.01 -3.97
C THR A 44 -1.52 1.67 -4.39
N THR A 45 -1.94 1.57 -5.65
CA THR A 45 -2.58 0.38 -6.21
C THR A 45 -1.68 -0.25 -7.24
N THR A 46 -1.42 -1.55 -7.12
CA THR A 46 -0.79 -2.33 -8.20
C THR A 46 -1.63 -2.31 -9.48
N LEU A 47 -1.05 -2.74 -10.60
CA LEU A 47 -1.78 -2.95 -11.86
C LEU A 47 -3.00 -3.85 -11.66
N MET A 48 -2.86 -4.89 -10.82
CA MET A 48 -3.94 -5.84 -10.52
C MET A 48 -5.03 -5.28 -9.61
N ALA A 49 -4.83 -4.09 -9.05
CA ALA A 49 -5.74 -3.42 -8.14
C ALA A 49 -6.34 -2.14 -8.72
N LEU A 50 -6.19 -1.89 -10.03
CA LEU A 50 -6.84 -0.76 -10.68
C LEU A 50 -8.36 -0.81 -10.44
N GLY A 51 -8.92 0.28 -9.94
CA GLY A 51 -10.33 0.37 -9.53
C GLY A 51 -10.62 -0.06 -8.09
N ALA A 52 -9.63 -0.54 -7.31
CA ALA A 52 -9.83 -0.88 -5.90
C ALA A 52 -10.01 0.34 -4.99
N PHE A 53 -9.52 1.51 -5.44
CA PHE A 53 -9.62 2.78 -4.74
C PHE A 53 -9.84 3.91 -5.77
N PRO A 54 -10.62 4.96 -5.49
CA PRO A 54 -10.91 5.98 -6.48
C PRO A 54 -9.66 6.79 -6.86
N ASP A 55 -9.36 6.87 -8.16
CA ASP A 55 -8.20 7.61 -8.67
C ASP A 55 -8.27 9.12 -8.38
N SER A 56 -9.48 9.67 -8.21
CA SER A 56 -9.70 11.08 -7.85
C SER A 56 -9.53 11.36 -6.35
N HIS A 57 -9.36 10.33 -5.52
CA HIS A 57 -9.25 10.50 -4.08
C HIS A 57 -7.88 11.12 -3.73
N PRO A 58 -7.83 12.14 -2.85
CA PRO A 58 -6.57 12.86 -2.54
C PRO A 58 -5.47 11.98 -1.94
N GLN A 59 -5.85 10.84 -1.35
CA GLN A 59 -4.91 9.86 -0.81
C GLN A 59 -4.36 8.89 -1.87
N HIS A 60 -4.93 8.82 -3.07
CA HIS A 60 -4.40 7.96 -4.13
C HIS A 60 -3.15 8.58 -4.74
N VAL A 61 -2.04 7.85 -4.70
CA VAL A 61 -0.73 8.33 -5.21
C VAL A 61 -0.31 7.60 -6.49
N GLY A 62 -1.23 6.87 -7.12
CA GLY A 62 -1.00 6.12 -8.36
C GLY A 62 -0.35 4.75 -8.16
N MET A 63 0.02 4.13 -9.28
CA MET A 63 0.63 2.80 -9.33
C MET A 63 2.15 2.87 -9.13
N PRO A 64 2.80 1.98 -8.38
CA PRO A 64 4.26 1.97 -8.23
C PRO A 64 4.94 1.12 -9.31
N GLY A 65 6.27 1.18 -9.38
CA GLY A 65 7.10 0.32 -10.22
C GLY A 65 7.73 1.00 -11.44
N MET A 66 8.35 0.21 -12.32
CA MET A 66 9.18 0.70 -13.44
C MET A 66 8.48 1.67 -14.41
N HIS A 67 7.15 1.58 -14.51
CA HIS A 67 6.31 2.47 -15.35
C HIS A 67 5.23 3.16 -14.52
N GLY A 68 5.39 3.16 -13.19
CA GLY A 68 4.45 3.73 -12.24
C GLY A 68 4.66 5.23 -12.02
N SER A 69 3.83 5.80 -11.16
CA SER A 69 3.98 7.17 -10.70
C SER A 69 5.19 7.34 -9.78
N VAL A 70 5.92 8.44 -10.00
CA VAL A 70 6.99 8.89 -9.10
C VAL A 70 6.48 9.10 -7.68
N THR A 71 5.24 9.55 -7.51
CA THR A 71 4.63 9.76 -6.18
C THR A 71 4.44 8.44 -5.44
N ALA A 72 3.98 7.39 -6.13
CA ALA A 72 3.82 6.06 -5.56
C ALA A 72 5.17 5.43 -5.17
N VAL A 73 6.16 5.51 -6.06
CA VAL A 73 7.51 5.00 -5.78
C VAL A 73 8.14 5.76 -4.59
N THR A 74 8.01 7.08 -4.57
CA THR A 74 8.54 7.92 -3.48
C THR A 74 7.86 7.63 -2.15
N ALA A 75 6.53 7.45 -2.16
CA ALA A 75 5.77 7.07 -0.97
C ALA A 75 6.31 5.76 -0.38
N LEU A 76 6.42 4.71 -1.19
CA LEU A 76 6.94 3.40 -0.75
C LEU A 76 8.38 3.50 -0.23
N GLN A 77 9.26 4.20 -0.95
CA GLN A 77 10.68 4.31 -0.58
C GLN A 77 10.91 5.09 0.73
N LYS A 78 10.06 6.08 1.03
CA LYS A 78 10.15 6.89 2.25
C LYS A 78 9.30 6.37 3.40
N ALA A 79 8.54 5.30 3.19
CA ALA A 79 7.66 4.72 4.19
C ALA A 79 8.45 4.22 5.40
N ASP A 80 7.90 4.39 6.60
CA ASP A 80 8.35 3.67 7.80
C ASP A 80 7.47 2.45 8.10
N LEU A 81 6.32 2.35 7.43
CA LEU A 81 5.45 1.19 7.43
C LEU A 81 4.79 1.03 6.06
N ILE A 82 4.84 -0.17 5.49
CA ILE A 82 4.04 -0.57 4.33
C ILE A 82 3.02 -1.60 4.80
N VAL A 83 1.74 -1.32 4.53
CA VAL A 83 0.63 -2.24 4.76
C VAL A 83 0.25 -2.85 3.41
N ALA A 84 0.75 -4.04 3.12
CA ALA A 84 0.43 -4.80 1.93
C ALA A 84 -0.92 -5.50 2.11
N LEU A 85 -1.90 -5.14 1.28
CA LEU A 85 -3.27 -5.66 1.32
C LEU A 85 -3.55 -6.47 0.05
N GLY A 86 -3.62 -7.79 0.17
CA GLY A 86 -3.88 -8.72 -0.95
C GLY A 86 -2.91 -8.55 -2.12
N ALA A 87 -1.64 -8.24 -1.80
CA ALA A 87 -0.62 -7.84 -2.77
C ALA A 87 0.58 -8.77 -2.71
N ARG A 88 1.18 -9.06 -3.86
CA ARG A 88 2.50 -9.66 -3.93
C ARG A 88 3.53 -8.58 -4.20
N PHE A 89 4.74 -8.77 -3.66
CA PHE A 89 5.89 -7.95 -3.99
C PHE A 89 6.59 -8.56 -5.20
N ASP A 90 6.24 -8.10 -6.39
CA ASP A 90 6.94 -8.49 -7.61
C ASP A 90 8.15 -7.59 -7.87
N ASP A 91 9.04 -8.05 -8.74
CA ASP A 91 10.28 -7.38 -9.12
C ASP A 91 10.05 -6.08 -9.90
N ARG A 92 8.90 -5.92 -10.57
CA ARG A 92 8.53 -4.67 -11.27
C ARG A 92 8.15 -3.56 -10.31
N VAL A 93 7.75 -3.90 -9.08
CA VAL A 93 7.47 -2.95 -7.99
C VAL A 93 8.71 -2.73 -7.12
N THR A 94 9.40 -3.81 -6.74
CA THR A 94 10.51 -3.75 -5.79
C THR A 94 11.84 -3.36 -6.42
N GLY A 95 12.04 -3.65 -7.71
CA GLY A 95 13.33 -3.46 -8.38
C GLY A 95 14.42 -4.29 -7.69
N LYS A 96 15.41 -3.61 -7.08
CA LYS A 96 16.43 -4.28 -6.26
C LYS A 96 15.92 -4.39 -4.83
N LEU A 97 15.58 -5.62 -4.41
CA LEU A 97 15.04 -5.96 -3.09
C LEU A 97 15.81 -5.31 -1.92
N ASP A 98 17.15 -5.40 -1.93
CA ASP A 98 18.00 -4.86 -0.85
C ASP A 98 17.89 -3.33 -0.68
N SER A 99 17.37 -2.63 -1.69
CA SER A 99 17.19 -1.19 -1.70
C SER A 99 15.71 -0.76 -1.60
N PHE A 100 14.78 -1.72 -1.55
CA PHE A 100 13.36 -1.40 -1.54
C PHE A 100 12.89 -1.02 -0.14
N ALA A 101 12.33 0.19 -0.01
CA ALA A 101 11.72 0.68 1.22
C ALA A 101 12.58 0.41 2.47
N PRO A 102 13.83 0.92 2.51
CA PRO A 102 14.87 0.48 3.45
C PRO A 102 14.55 0.77 4.92
N LEU A 103 13.57 1.64 5.18
CA LEU A 103 13.14 2.04 6.53
C LEU A 103 11.80 1.41 6.93
N ALA A 104 11.14 0.71 6.02
CA ALA A 104 9.77 0.25 6.22
C ALA A 104 9.73 -1.05 7.01
N LYS A 105 8.88 -1.09 8.03
CA LYS A 105 8.30 -2.35 8.49
C LYS A 105 7.23 -2.79 7.51
N ILE A 106 7.04 -4.10 7.36
CA ILE A 106 6.01 -4.64 6.47
C ILE A 106 4.93 -5.32 7.32
N VAL A 107 3.69 -4.87 7.18
CA VAL A 107 2.51 -5.62 7.59
C VAL A 107 1.90 -6.20 6.33
N HIS A 108 1.81 -7.52 6.25
CA HIS A 108 1.29 -8.21 5.08
C HIS A 108 0.00 -8.94 5.47
N ALA A 109 -1.12 -8.52 4.88
CA ALA A 109 -2.41 -9.20 4.96
C ALA A 109 -2.74 -9.79 3.58
N ASP A 110 -2.62 -11.10 3.47
CA ASP A 110 -2.98 -11.89 2.29
C ASP A 110 -4.04 -12.96 2.67
N ILE A 111 -4.68 -13.57 1.68
CA ILE A 111 -5.60 -14.71 1.83
C ILE A 111 -4.89 -16.02 1.48
#